data_AF-A0A1B9F5S6-F1
#
_entry.id   AF-A0A1B9F5S6-F1
#
_cell.length_a   1.000
_cell.length_b   1.000
_cell.length_c   1.000
_cell.angle_alpha   90.00
_cell.angle_beta   90.00
_cell.angle_gamma   90.00
#
_symmetry.space_group_name_H-M   'P 1'
#
loop_
_entity.id
_entity.type
_entity.pdbx_description
1 polymer ?
#
loop_
_entity_poly.entity_id
_entity_poly.type
_entity_poly.pdbx_seq_one_letter_code
_entity_poly.pdbx_strand_id
1 'polypeptide(L)'
;MNFFEKFIALVTYIYDPIHYWWEREKTQKFVASLLIFIFLFWLTVIEMNRHGVLPEFLGQKIPKNPFDAVHLAFSLLLIFEVITFIFVLPCSVTMAVAKQLEILSLIFLRNCFKLLIEFEEPINFSAHLDIIFQIGSYAFGALLLFISLTIYQKLKQPREGVESGVTIYYFVGAKKCISLLLILIFISLGIYNAFAAYYGKPHVNFFQEFYTILIFSDILIVLISHKFFPSFKDMFRNSGYAIATLLMRLCLTAPIYFDVMIGLMAAVFAMCLTYVYNRAERFF
;
A
#
# COMPACT_ATOMS: atom_id res chain seq x y z
N MET A 1 22.19 14.45 27.38
CA MET A 1 21.44 13.74 26.32
C MET A 1 20.81 12.50 26.94
N ASN A 2 19.48 12.51 27.09
CA ASN A 2 18.74 11.43 27.74
C ASN A 2 18.79 10.15 26.91
N PHE A 3 18.62 8.97 27.53
CA PHE A 3 18.58 7.67 26.84
C PHE A 3 17.59 7.69 25.66
N PHE A 4 16.44 8.33 25.84
CA PHE A 4 15.40 8.49 24.82
C PHE A 4 15.88 9.33 23.61
N GLU A 5 16.66 10.38 23.82
CA GLU A 5 17.23 11.20 22.73
C GLU A 5 18.24 10.41 21.91
N LYS A 6 19.13 9.65 22.57
CA LYS A 6 20.08 8.77 21.89
C LYS A 6 19.36 7.72 21.04
N PHE A 7 18.28 7.14 21.55
CA PHE A 7 17.48 6.17 20.83
C PHE A 7 16.83 6.77 19.58
N ILE A 8 16.15 7.91 19.71
CA ILE A 8 15.51 8.59 18.58
C ILE A 8 16.54 9.04 17.52
N ALA A 9 17.71 9.50 17.96
CA ALA A 9 18.80 9.85 17.05
C ALA A 9 19.32 8.62 16.28
N LEU A 10 19.50 7.47 16.95
CA LEU A 10 19.89 6.22 16.31
C LEU A 10 18.85 5.76 15.27
N VAL A 11 17.57 5.76 15.64
CA VAL A 11 16.46 5.43 14.73
C VAL A 11 16.48 6.33 13.49
N THR A 12 16.66 7.63 13.69
CA THR A 12 16.71 8.62 12.60
C THR A 12 17.92 8.38 11.69
N TYR A 13 19.08 8.09 12.29
CA TYR A 13 20.31 7.80 11.58
C TYR A 13 20.23 6.53 10.71
N ILE A 14 19.47 5.51 11.14
CA ILE A 14 19.24 4.29 10.36
C ILE A 14 18.18 4.54 9.28
N TYR A 15 17.09 5.22 9.64
CA TYR A 15 15.95 5.42 8.76
C TYR A 15 16.26 6.32 7.57
N ASP A 16 16.87 7.50 7.80
CA ASP A 16 17.02 8.54 6.78
C ASP A 16 17.88 8.09 5.58
N PRO A 17 19.01 7.37 5.75
CA PRO A 17 19.79 6.87 4.62
C PRO A 17 19.06 5.80 3.80
N ILE A 18 18.33 4.89 4.46
CA ILE A 18 17.56 3.82 3.80
C ILE A 18 16.42 4.46 2.99
N HIS A 19 15.68 5.36 3.63
CA HIS A 19 14.60 6.12 3.00
C HIS A 19 15.11 6.91 1.77
N TYR A 20 16.18 7.67 1.95
CA TYR A 20 16.78 8.43 0.87
C TYR A 20 17.24 7.55 -0.29
N TRP A 21 17.85 6.40 0.01
CA TRP A 21 18.28 5.47 -1.03
C TRP A 21 17.09 4.88 -1.81
N TRP A 22 15.98 4.59 -1.13
CA TRP A 22 14.75 4.08 -1.75
C TRP A 22 14.07 5.11 -2.65
N GLU A 23 13.96 6.36 -2.20
CA GLU A 23 13.30 7.45 -2.95
C GLU A 23 14.12 7.99 -4.13
N ARG A 24 15.42 7.67 -4.21
CA ARG A 24 16.25 8.10 -5.35
C ARG A 24 15.63 7.67 -6.67
N GLU A 25 15.50 8.62 -7.59
CA GLU A 25 15.00 8.39 -8.95
C GLU A 25 15.76 7.26 -9.68
N LYS A 26 17.07 7.12 -9.43
CA LYS A 26 17.88 6.02 -9.97
C LYS A 26 17.42 4.64 -9.47
N THR A 27 17.12 4.51 -8.18
CA THR A 27 16.62 3.27 -7.57
C THR A 27 15.25 2.93 -8.13
N GLN A 28 14.35 3.93 -8.20
CA GLN A 28 13.01 3.81 -8.78
C GLN A 28 13.07 3.33 -10.24
N LYS A 29 13.89 3.97 -11.08
CA LYS A 29 14.10 3.59 -12.47
C LYS A 29 14.69 2.19 -12.61
N PHE A 30 15.66 1.83 -11.77
CA PHE A 30 16.25 0.49 -11.75
C PHE A 30 15.21 -0.58 -11.42
N VAL A 31 14.40 -0.38 -10.38
CA VAL A 31 13.33 -1.31 -10.01
C VAL A 31 12.30 -1.44 -11.13
N ALA A 32 11.90 -0.33 -11.76
CA ALA A 32 10.99 -0.36 -12.91
C ALA A 32 11.57 -1.16 -14.09
N SER A 33 12.85 -0.94 -14.44
CA SER A 33 13.53 -1.73 -15.48
C SER A 33 13.63 -3.21 -15.13
N LEU A 34 13.90 -3.53 -13.86
CA LEU A 34 13.94 -4.91 -13.38
C LEU A 34 12.58 -5.60 -13.49
N LEU A 35 11.49 -4.91 -13.12
CA LEU A 35 10.12 -5.41 -13.26
C LEU A 35 9.78 -5.71 -14.73
N ILE A 36 10.11 -4.80 -15.64
CA ILE A 36 9.91 -4.98 -17.08
C ILE A 36 10.70 -6.20 -17.58
N PHE A 37 11.97 -6.32 -17.16
CA PHE A 37 12.80 -7.45 -17.55
C PHE A 37 12.22 -8.79 -17.05
N ILE A 38 11.82 -8.87 -15.77
CA ILE A 38 11.21 -10.07 -15.20
C ILE A 38 9.90 -10.43 -15.92
N PHE A 39 9.07 -9.44 -16.23
CA PHE A 39 7.83 -9.65 -16.97
C PHE A 39 8.09 -10.23 -18.37
N LEU A 40 8.98 -9.60 -19.15
CA LEU A 40 9.30 -10.07 -20.50
C LEU A 40 9.95 -11.45 -20.49
N PHE A 41 10.87 -11.69 -19.54
CA PHE A 41 11.51 -12.98 -19.36
C PHE A 41 10.47 -14.07 -19.06
N TRP A 42 9.59 -13.83 -18.09
CA TRP A 42 8.61 -14.83 -17.67
C TRP A 42 7.54 -15.06 -18.73
N LEU A 43 7.10 -14.02 -19.45
CA LEU A 43 6.22 -14.16 -20.62
C LEU A 43 6.86 -15.02 -21.71
N THR A 44 8.14 -14.79 -22.01
CA THR A 44 8.89 -15.61 -22.99
C THR A 44 8.95 -17.07 -22.56
N VAL A 45 9.20 -17.33 -21.27
CA VAL A 45 9.24 -18.68 -20.70
C VAL A 45 7.88 -19.39 -20.81
N ILE A 46 6.77 -18.69 -20.54
CA ILE A 46 5.41 -19.23 -20.68
C ILE A 46 5.09 -19.53 -22.15
N GLU A 47 5.44 -18.63 -23.07
CA GLU A 47 5.21 -18.86 -24.51
C GLU A 47 6.02 -20.06 -25.03
N MET A 48 7.28 -20.19 -24.62
CA MET A 48 8.08 -21.38 -24.93
C MET A 48 7.45 -22.67 -24.40
N ASN A 49 6.80 -22.61 -23.23
CA ASN A 49 6.10 -23.76 -22.65
C ASN A 49 4.85 -24.11 -23.46
N ARG A 50 4.11 -23.09 -23.87
CA ARG A 50 2.91 -23.22 -24.70
C ARG A 50 3.22 -23.86 -26.05
N HIS A 51 4.37 -23.54 -26.64
CA HIS A 51 4.86 -24.13 -27.88
C HIS A 51 5.54 -25.51 -27.71
N GLY A 52 5.61 -26.05 -26.49
CA GLY A 52 6.20 -27.38 -26.24
C GLY A 52 7.73 -27.44 -26.40
N VAL A 53 8.41 -26.30 -26.38
CA VAL A 53 9.88 -26.21 -26.56
C VAL A 53 10.62 -26.55 -25.26
N LEU A 54 9.95 -26.45 -24.12
CA LEU A 54 10.53 -26.71 -22.79
C LEU A 54 10.62 -28.22 -22.48
N PRO A 55 11.70 -28.67 -21.81
CA PRO A 55 11.81 -30.05 -21.31
C PRO A 55 10.62 -30.42 -20.40
N GLU A 56 10.17 -31.68 -20.44
CA GLU A 56 8.98 -32.15 -19.70
C GLU A 56 9.03 -31.84 -18.19
N PHE A 57 10.22 -31.90 -17.58
CA PHE A 57 10.43 -31.58 -16.16
C PHE A 57 10.13 -30.10 -15.82
N LEU A 58 10.36 -29.19 -16.76
CA LEU A 58 10.09 -27.76 -16.61
C LEU A 58 8.65 -27.43 -17.04
N GLY A 59 8.17 -28.04 -18.12
CA GLY A 59 6.86 -27.74 -18.68
C GLY A 59 5.68 -28.10 -17.77
N GLN A 60 5.84 -29.08 -16.87
CA GLN A 60 4.82 -29.42 -15.86
C GLN A 60 4.69 -28.38 -14.74
N LYS A 61 5.73 -27.60 -14.47
CA LYS A 61 5.74 -26.60 -13.36
C LYS A 61 5.41 -25.19 -13.84
N ILE A 62 5.60 -24.90 -15.12
CA ILE A 62 5.41 -23.57 -15.68
C ILE A 62 3.96 -23.47 -16.16
N PRO A 63 3.25 -22.36 -15.86
CA PRO A 63 1.91 -22.14 -16.39
C PRO A 63 1.91 -22.09 -17.92
N LYS A 64 0.74 -22.35 -18.52
CA LYS A 64 0.55 -22.23 -19.99
C LYS A 64 -0.23 -20.97 -20.38
N ASN A 65 -0.86 -20.31 -19.41
CA ASN A 65 -1.62 -19.09 -19.64
C ASN A 65 -0.66 -17.88 -19.66
N PRO A 66 -0.55 -17.12 -20.77
CA PRO A 66 0.31 -15.94 -20.83
C PRO A 66 -0.06 -14.86 -19.81
N PHE A 67 -1.32 -14.81 -19.35
CA PHE A 67 -1.76 -13.87 -18.32
C PHE A 67 -1.10 -14.15 -16.95
N ASP A 68 -0.54 -15.34 -16.70
CA ASP A 68 0.27 -15.57 -15.48
C ASP A 68 1.50 -14.65 -15.41
N ALA A 69 2.04 -14.18 -16.54
CA ALA A 69 3.09 -13.18 -16.51
C ALA A 69 2.64 -11.84 -15.99
N VAL A 70 1.40 -11.46 -16.31
CA VAL A 70 0.75 -10.27 -15.78
C VAL A 70 0.56 -10.43 -14.26
N HIS A 71 0.14 -11.61 -13.79
CA HIS A 71 0.01 -11.90 -12.35
C HIS A 71 1.32 -11.69 -11.58
N LEU A 72 2.42 -12.23 -12.10
CA LEU A 72 3.73 -12.14 -11.48
C LEU A 72 4.21 -10.69 -11.43
N ALA A 73 4.11 -9.97 -12.55
CA ALA A 73 4.51 -8.57 -12.66
C ALA A 73 3.77 -7.70 -11.64
N PHE A 74 2.45 -7.86 -11.53
CA PHE A 74 1.67 -7.15 -10.54
C PHE A 74 2.03 -7.57 -9.12
N SER A 75 2.21 -8.86 -8.83
CA SER A 75 2.61 -9.33 -7.50
C SER A 75 3.91 -8.67 -7.01
N LEU A 76 4.92 -8.58 -7.88
CA LEU A 76 6.18 -7.89 -7.59
C LEU A 76 6.00 -6.37 -7.45
N LEU A 77 5.15 -5.77 -8.27
CA LEU A 77 4.79 -4.36 -8.15
C LEU A 77 4.11 -4.05 -6.80
N LEU A 78 3.27 -4.97 -6.25
CA LEU A 78 2.67 -4.78 -4.90
C LEU A 78 3.75 -4.65 -3.83
N ILE A 79 4.76 -5.51 -3.88
CA ILE A 79 5.85 -5.54 -2.90
C ILE A 79 6.52 -4.17 -2.87
N PHE A 80 6.78 -3.62 -4.04
CA PHE A 80 7.38 -2.31 -4.19
C PHE A 80 6.49 -1.17 -3.65
N GLU A 81 5.20 -1.19 -3.98
CA GLU A 81 4.22 -0.22 -3.47
C GLU A 81 4.13 -0.27 -1.94
N VAL A 82 4.11 -1.47 -1.37
CA VAL A 82 4.07 -1.66 0.08
C VAL A 82 5.32 -1.11 0.78
N ILE A 83 6.51 -1.35 0.24
CA ILE A 83 7.74 -0.80 0.83
C ILE A 83 7.72 0.74 0.77
N THR A 84 7.33 1.31 -0.37
CA THR A 84 7.16 2.77 -0.52
C THR A 84 6.14 3.32 0.47
N PHE A 85 5.05 2.58 0.71
CA PHE A 85 4.04 2.96 1.69
C PHE A 85 4.60 3.01 3.12
N ILE A 86 5.38 2.00 3.54
CA ILE A 86 5.99 1.96 4.88
C ILE A 86 6.86 3.21 5.13
N PHE A 87 7.57 3.68 4.10
CA PHE A 87 8.42 4.88 4.14
C PHE A 87 7.65 6.21 4.16
N VAL A 88 6.46 6.26 3.56
CA VAL A 88 5.62 7.46 3.58
C VAL A 88 4.87 7.63 4.90
N LEU A 89 4.54 6.50 5.55
CA LEU A 89 3.78 6.42 6.80
C LEU A 89 4.24 7.43 7.89
N PRO A 90 5.55 7.60 8.18
CA PRO A 90 6.01 8.52 9.20
C PRO A 90 5.97 10.02 8.86
N CYS A 91 5.82 10.43 7.59
CA CYS A 91 5.99 11.83 7.18
C CYS A 91 4.92 12.77 7.74
N SER A 92 3.62 12.52 7.48
CA SER A 92 2.52 13.19 8.18
C SER A 92 1.22 12.42 7.96
N VAL A 93 0.29 12.46 8.92
CA VAL A 93 -0.99 11.73 8.83
C VAL A 93 -1.77 12.15 7.58
N THR A 94 -1.85 13.46 7.29
CA THR A 94 -2.56 13.97 6.11
C THR A 94 -1.88 13.61 4.78
N MET A 95 -0.54 13.58 4.71
CA MET A 95 0.18 13.10 3.51
C MET A 95 0.05 11.59 3.36
N ALA A 96 0.11 10.84 4.45
CA ALA A 96 -0.03 9.38 4.45
C ALA A 96 -1.40 8.99 3.91
N VAL A 97 -2.48 9.65 4.33
CA VAL A 97 -3.84 9.45 3.77
C VAL A 97 -3.88 9.73 2.27
N ALA A 98 -3.29 10.85 1.80
CA ALA A 98 -3.25 11.16 0.36
C ALA A 98 -2.53 10.05 -0.43
N LYS A 99 -1.38 9.61 0.07
CA LYS A 99 -0.61 8.56 -0.58
C LYS A 99 -1.29 7.19 -0.50
N GLN A 100 -2.01 6.89 0.56
CA GLN A 100 -2.83 5.69 0.62
C GLN A 100 -3.97 5.71 -0.40
N LEU A 101 -4.64 6.84 -0.61
CA LEU A 101 -5.65 6.96 -1.64
C LEU A 101 -5.08 6.78 -3.06
N GLU A 102 -3.88 7.33 -3.30
CA GLU A 102 -3.14 7.12 -4.55
C GLU A 102 -2.82 5.63 -4.76
N ILE A 103 -2.23 4.97 -3.76
CA ILE A 103 -1.92 3.55 -3.79
C ILE A 103 -3.19 2.72 -3.95
N LEU A 104 -4.26 3.02 -3.23
CA LEU A 104 -5.53 2.29 -3.30
C LEU A 104 -6.17 2.38 -4.69
N SER A 105 -6.12 3.57 -5.32
CA SER A 105 -6.59 3.76 -6.69
C SER A 105 -5.78 2.91 -7.68
N LEU A 106 -4.46 2.85 -7.52
CA LEU A 106 -3.58 2.00 -8.34
C LEU A 106 -3.83 0.50 -8.10
N ILE A 107 -4.05 0.08 -6.86
CA ILE A 107 -4.41 -1.31 -6.51
C ILE A 107 -5.72 -1.71 -7.20
N PHE A 108 -6.73 -0.84 -7.24
CA PHE A 108 -7.98 -1.13 -7.95
C PHE A 108 -7.76 -1.27 -9.46
N LEU A 109 -7.01 -0.36 -10.09
CA LEU A 109 -6.64 -0.51 -11.51
C LEU A 109 -5.92 -1.83 -11.78
N ARG A 110 -5.03 -2.22 -10.87
CA ARG A 110 -4.34 -3.49 -10.95
C ARG A 110 -5.29 -4.68 -10.84
N ASN A 111 -6.25 -4.65 -9.91
CA ASN A 111 -7.16 -5.77 -9.70
C ASN A 111 -7.99 -6.07 -10.97
N CYS A 112 -8.27 -5.06 -11.80
CA CYS A 112 -8.83 -5.27 -13.14
C CYS A 112 -7.98 -6.23 -13.98
N PHE A 113 -6.66 -6.05 -14.01
CA PHE A 113 -5.77 -6.92 -14.77
C PHE A 113 -5.57 -8.28 -14.13
N LYS A 114 -5.67 -8.38 -12.80
CA LYS A 114 -5.63 -9.67 -12.10
C LYS A 114 -6.82 -10.56 -12.51
N LEU A 115 -8.00 -9.98 -12.58
CA LEU A 115 -9.20 -10.69 -13.05
C LEU A 115 -9.11 -11.12 -14.52
N LEU A 116 -8.24 -10.48 -15.31
CA LEU A 116 -8.01 -10.86 -16.70
C LEU A 116 -7.38 -12.26 -16.84
N ILE A 117 -6.72 -12.76 -15.80
CA ILE A 117 -6.08 -14.10 -15.78
C ILE A 117 -7.12 -15.22 -15.76
N GLU A 118 -8.31 -14.95 -15.21
CA GLU A 118 -9.41 -15.91 -15.12
C GLU A 118 -10.09 -16.15 -16.48
N PHE A 119 -9.77 -15.37 -17.52
CA PHE A 119 -10.21 -15.66 -18.88
C PHE A 119 -9.39 -16.79 -19.48
N GLU A 120 -10.04 -17.93 -19.73
CA GLU A 120 -9.51 -18.98 -20.59
C GLU A 120 -9.67 -18.58 -22.07
N GLU A 121 -8.63 -18.80 -22.89
CA GLU A 121 -8.74 -18.61 -24.34
C GLU A 121 -9.51 -19.79 -24.97
N PRO A 122 -10.55 -19.57 -25.81
CA PRO A 122 -11.07 -18.30 -26.34
C PRO A 122 -12.10 -17.59 -25.43
N ILE A 123 -12.07 -16.25 -25.45
CA ILE A 123 -12.94 -15.38 -24.63
C ILE A 123 -14.42 -15.57 -25.02
N ASN A 124 -15.15 -16.35 -24.23
CA ASN A 124 -16.59 -16.48 -24.34
C ASN A 124 -17.28 -15.43 -23.46
N PHE A 125 -17.71 -14.31 -24.06
CA PHE A 125 -18.35 -13.18 -23.37
C PHE A 125 -19.56 -13.55 -22.50
N SER A 126 -20.41 -14.47 -22.98
CA SER A 126 -21.61 -14.89 -22.27
C SER A 126 -21.34 -15.78 -21.04
N ALA A 127 -20.17 -16.44 -20.99
CA ALA A 127 -19.78 -17.30 -19.89
C ALA A 127 -19.06 -16.57 -18.74
N HIS A 128 -18.58 -15.34 -18.96
CA HIS A 128 -17.72 -14.61 -18.02
C HIS A 128 -18.27 -13.21 -17.63
N LEU A 129 -19.60 -13.01 -17.72
CA LEU A 129 -20.23 -11.73 -17.39
C LEU A 129 -19.91 -11.26 -15.96
N ASP A 130 -19.82 -12.17 -15.00
CA ASP A 130 -19.47 -11.85 -13.61
C ASP A 130 -18.08 -11.21 -13.51
N ILE A 131 -17.09 -11.73 -14.22
CA ILE A 131 -15.71 -11.20 -14.22
C ILE A 131 -15.68 -9.82 -14.88
N ILE A 132 -16.47 -9.62 -15.95
CA ILE A 132 -16.60 -8.31 -16.61
C ILE A 132 -17.20 -7.28 -15.65
N PHE A 133 -18.23 -7.63 -14.88
CA PHE A 133 -18.80 -6.73 -13.87
C PHE A 133 -17.82 -6.42 -12.74
N GLN A 134 -17.01 -7.38 -12.30
CA GLN A 134 -15.97 -7.16 -11.30
C GLN A 134 -14.88 -6.21 -11.83
N ILE A 135 -14.41 -6.41 -13.07
CA ILE A 135 -13.47 -5.50 -13.75
C ILE A 135 -14.06 -4.09 -13.83
N GLY A 136 -15.33 -3.98 -14.25
CA GLY A 136 -16.04 -2.71 -14.32
C GLY A 136 -16.14 -2.01 -12.95
N SER A 137 -16.41 -2.77 -11.90
CA SER A 137 -16.47 -2.26 -10.52
C SER A 137 -15.12 -1.71 -10.06
N TYR A 138 -14.03 -2.44 -10.27
CA TYR A 138 -12.69 -1.98 -9.94
C TYR A 138 -12.26 -0.75 -10.75
N ALA A 139 -12.52 -0.75 -12.07
CA ALA A 139 -12.18 0.37 -12.94
C ALA A 139 -12.91 1.65 -12.53
N PHE A 140 -14.21 1.53 -12.25
CA PHE A 140 -15.03 2.66 -11.79
C PHE A 140 -14.64 3.11 -10.39
N GLY A 141 -14.39 2.17 -9.47
CA GLY A 141 -13.88 2.45 -8.13
C GLY A 141 -12.55 3.20 -8.17
N ALA A 142 -11.61 2.77 -9.02
CA ALA A 142 -10.31 3.42 -9.16
C ALA A 142 -10.44 4.86 -9.64
N LEU A 143 -11.32 5.11 -10.62
CA LEU A 143 -11.61 6.44 -11.14
C LEU A 143 -12.19 7.36 -10.04
N LEU A 144 -13.18 6.85 -9.29
CA LEU A 144 -13.78 7.61 -8.19
C LEU A 144 -12.79 7.89 -7.06
N LEU A 145 -11.89 6.94 -6.74
CA LEU A 145 -10.79 7.17 -5.80
C LEU A 145 -9.83 8.25 -6.31
N PHE A 146 -9.51 8.24 -7.60
CA PHE A 146 -8.64 9.25 -8.21
C PHE A 146 -9.26 10.66 -8.18
N ILE A 147 -10.56 10.77 -8.45
CA ILE A 147 -11.33 12.01 -8.30
C ILE A 147 -11.31 12.45 -6.83
N SER A 148 -11.57 11.53 -5.91
CA SER A 148 -11.57 11.79 -4.46
C SER A 148 -10.20 12.29 -3.98
N LEU A 149 -9.12 11.67 -4.44
CA LEU A 149 -7.74 12.09 -4.18
C LEU A 149 -7.50 13.51 -4.68
N THR A 150 -7.93 13.82 -5.91
CA THR A 150 -7.75 15.16 -6.51
C THR A 150 -8.46 16.23 -5.69
N ILE A 151 -9.69 15.95 -5.24
CA ILE A 151 -10.45 16.87 -4.38
C ILE A 151 -9.79 17.00 -3.01
N TYR A 152 -9.39 15.87 -2.40
CA TYR A 152 -8.70 15.85 -1.11
C TYR A 152 -7.42 16.68 -1.14
N GLN A 153 -6.61 16.57 -2.20
CA GLN A 153 -5.39 17.37 -2.37
C GLN A 153 -5.68 18.87 -2.48
N LYS A 154 -6.77 19.26 -3.16
CA LYS A 154 -7.21 20.67 -3.24
C LYS A 154 -7.71 21.21 -1.90
N LEU A 155 -8.34 20.36 -1.08
CA LEU A 155 -8.83 20.73 0.23
C LEU A 155 -7.71 20.84 1.27
N LYS A 156 -6.61 20.12 1.09
CA LYS A 156 -5.52 20.11 2.05
C LYS A 156 -4.89 21.51 2.17
N GLN A 157 -4.94 22.11 3.36
CA GLN A 157 -4.18 23.31 3.68
C GLN A 157 -2.84 22.94 4.33
N PRO A 158 -1.74 23.66 4.01
CA PRO A 158 -0.50 23.56 4.76
C PRO A 158 -0.76 23.87 6.23
N ARG A 159 -0.21 23.06 7.14
CA ARG A 159 -0.36 23.29 8.57
C ARG A 159 0.54 24.45 8.99
N GLU A 160 -0.02 25.62 9.27
CA GLU A 160 0.66 26.71 9.97
C GLU A 160 0.48 26.50 11.48
N GLY A 161 1.26 25.58 12.06
CA GLY A 161 1.18 25.26 13.49
C GLY A 161 2.37 25.81 14.27
N VAL A 162 2.08 26.70 15.23
CA VAL A 162 3.02 27.24 16.24
C VAL A 162 3.34 26.18 17.30
N GLU A 163 3.83 25.02 16.90
CA GLU A 163 4.23 23.97 17.84
C GLU A 163 5.76 23.94 18.03
N SER A 164 6.20 23.67 19.25
CA SER A 164 7.63 23.63 19.56
C SER A 164 8.32 22.54 18.73
N GLY A 165 9.43 22.88 18.07
CA GLY A 165 10.16 21.95 17.21
C GLY A 165 10.63 20.67 17.94
N VAL A 166 10.77 20.73 19.26
CA VAL A 166 11.18 19.60 20.10
C VAL A 166 10.08 18.53 20.19
N THR A 167 8.82 18.93 20.41
CA THR A 167 7.67 18.01 20.46
C THR A 167 7.48 17.29 19.12
N ILE A 168 7.60 18.05 18.02
CA ILE A 168 7.53 17.53 16.65
C ILE A 168 8.66 16.52 16.39
N TYR A 169 9.89 16.84 16.83
CA TYR A 169 11.05 15.96 16.65
C TYR A 169 10.83 14.58 17.27
N TYR A 170 10.36 14.52 18.53
CA TYR A 170 10.09 13.24 19.19
C TYR A 170 8.94 12.46 18.56
N PHE A 171 7.88 13.15 18.12
CA PHE A 171 6.77 12.51 17.42
C PHE A 171 7.20 11.93 16.06
N VAL A 172 8.01 12.65 15.29
CA VAL A 172 8.57 12.17 14.03
C VAL A 172 9.50 10.98 14.27
N GLY A 173 10.37 11.04 15.28
CA GLY A 173 11.25 9.95 15.67
C GLY A 173 10.49 8.66 16.03
N ALA A 174 9.40 8.77 16.79
CA ALA A 174 8.56 7.63 17.13
C ALA A 174 7.94 6.97 15.89
N LYS A 175 7.45 7.76 14.94
CA LYS A 175 6.92 7.23 13.67
C LYS A 175 7.99 6.55 12.82
N LYS A 176 9.22 7.10 12.75
CA LYS A 176 10.36 6.47 12.06
C LYS A 176 10.71 5.11 12.67
N CYS A 177 10.65 4.99 14.01
CA CYS A 177 10.87 3.73 14.70
C CYS A 177 9.85 2.66 14.28
N ILE A 178 8.58 3.04 14.19
CA ILE A 178 7.50 2.15 13.74
C ILE A 178 7.73 1.71 12.29
N SER A 179 8.10 2.62 11.41
CA SER A 179 8.41 2.30 10.02
C SER A 179 9.58 1.31 9.89
N LEU A 180 10.66 1.47 10.66
CA LEU A 180 11.76 0.50 10.70
C LEU A 180 11.30 -0.88 11.19
N LEU A 181 10.45 -0.92 12.22
CA LEU A 181 9.89 -2.17 12.74
C LEU A 181 9.03 -2.87 11.67
N LEU A 182 8.20 -2.11 10.94
CA LEU A 182 7.42 -2.64 9.83
C LEU A 182 8.29 -3.22 8.71
N ILE A 183 9.39 -2.56 8.34
CA ILE A 183 10.35 -3.09 7.35
C ILE A 183 10.93 -4.42 7.84
N LEU A 184 11.34 -4.50 9.11
CA LEU A 184 11.89 -5.71 9.69
C LEU A 184 10.88 -6.86 9.65
N ILE A 185 9.63 -6.60 10.02
CA ILE A 185 8.53 -7.58 9.93
C ILE A 185 8.30 -8.01 8.47
N PHE A 186 8.24 -7.05 7.55
CA PHE A 186 8.01 -7.33 6.13
C PHE A 186 9.08 -8.27 5.56
N ILE A 187 10.36 -7.99 5.84
CA ILE A 187 11.49 -8.85 5.44
C ILE A 187 11.38 -10.22 6.12
N SER A 188 11.04 -10.27 7.42
CA SER A 188 10.91 -11.52 8.17
C SER A 188 9.81 -12.43 7.61
N LEU A 189 8.65 -11.87 7.27
CA LEU A 189 7.56 -12.60 6.61
C LEU A 189 8.00 -13.13 5.23
N GLY A 190 8.79 -12.35 4.49
CA GLY A 190 9.31 -12.74 3.18
C GLY A 190 10.28 -13.92 3.28
N ILE A 191 11.23 -13.85 4.21
CA ILE A 191 12.18 -14.93 4.50
C ILE A 191 11.44 -16.19 4.97
N TYR A 192 10.46 -16.03 5.86
CA TYR A 192 9.64 -17.15 6.34
C TYR A 192 8.92 -17.86 5.19
N ASN A 193 8.28 -17.11 4.28
CA ASN A 193 7.60 -17.69 3.14
C ASN A 193 8.56 -18.31 2.12
N ALA A 194 9.73 -17.72 1.88
CA ALA A 194 10.75 -18.32 1.03
C ALA A 194 11.26 -19.65 1.61
N PHE A 195 11.48 -19.71 2.93
CA PHE A 195 11.85 -20.94 3.62
C PHE A 195 10.71 -21.97 3.55
N ALA A 196 9.47 -21.57 3.85
CA ALA A 196 8.31 -22.47 3.77
C ALA A 196 8.13 -23.07 2.36
N ALA A 197 8.28 -22.24 1.31
CA ALA A 197 8.23 -22.68 -0.08
C ALA A 197 9.34 -23.68 -0.43
N TYR A 198 10.57 -23.45 0.06
CA TYR A 198 11.70 -24.35 -0.18
C TYR A 198 11.52 -25.72 0.50
N TYR A 199 10.98 -25.75 1.72
CA TYR A 199 10.76 -26.98 2.48
C TYR A 199 9.38 -27.63 2.26
N GLY A 200 8.56 -27.11 1.33
CA GLY A 200 7.22 -27.62 1.06
C GLY A 200 6.25 -27.51 2.24
N LYS A 201 6.49 -26.57 3.16
CA LYS A 201 5.61 -26.31 4.32
C LYS A 201 4.47 -25.36 3.92
N PRO A 202 3.33 -25.39 4.65
CA PRO A 202 2.29 -24.39 4.46
C PRO A 202 2.89 -22.98 4.67
N HIS A 203 2.71 -22.13 3.66
CA HIS A 203 3.11 -20.73 3.70
C HIS A 203 1.94 -19.88 4.19
N VAL A 204 2.26 -18.73 4.79
CA VAL A 204 1.23 -17.77 5.21
C VAL A 204 0.87 -16.86 4.04
N ASN A 205 -0.35 -16.33 4.04
CA ASN A 205 -0.76 -15.32 3.08
C ASN A 205 -0.04 -14.00 3.38
N PHE A 206 1.16 -13.84 2.80
CA PHE A 206 2.11 -12.75 3.07
C PHE A 206 1.43 -11.38 3.20
N PHE A 207 0.62 -11.01 2.21
CA PHE A 207 -0.03 -9.70 2.17
C PHE A 207 -1.14 -9.55 3.21
N GLN A 208 -1.95 -10.59 3.46
CA GLN A 208 -3.02 -10.53 4.45
C GLN A 208 -2.45 -10.34 5.86
N GLU A 209 -1.43 -11.12 6.22
CA GLU A 209 -0.74 -11.00 7.51
C GLU A 209 -0.10 -9.61 7.64
N PHE A 210 0.58 -9.15 6.59
CA PHE A 210 1.24 -7.86 6.62
C PHE A 210 0.23 -6.71 6.74
N TYR A 211 -0.91 -6.75 6.05
CA TYR A 211 -1.96 -5.71 6.17
C TYR A 211 -2.57 -5.66 7.56
N THR A 212 -2.76 -6.82 8.21
CA THR A 212 -3.21 -6.88 9.61
C THR A 212 -2.21 -6.17 10.53
N ILE A 213 -0.92 -6.45 10.41
CA ILE A 213 0.14 -5.79 11.20
C ILE A 213 0.18 -4.29 10.93
N LEU A 214 -0.02 -3.91 9.66
CA LEU A 214 -0.15 -2.53 9.26
C LEU A 214 -1.25 -1.87 10.10
N ILE A 215 -2.49 -2.41 10.12
CA ILE A 215 -3.64 -1.83 10.86
C ILE A 215 -3.26 -1.52 12.32
N PHE A 216 -2.59 -2.45 13.00
CA PHE A 216 -2.13 -2.23 14.38
C PHE A 216 -1.11 -1.08 14.48
N SER A 217 -0.20 -0.95 13.52
CA SER A 217 0.74 0.17 13.44
C SER A 217 0.04 1.52 13.29
N ASP A 218 -1.04 1.61 12.51
CA ASP A 218 -1.78 2.87 12.37
C ASP A 218 -2.45 3.28 13.68
N ILE A 219 -3.07 2.32 14.37
CA ILE A 219 -3.65 2.55 15.70
C ILE A 219 -2.56 2.98 16.69
N LEU A 220 -1.38 2.35 16.64
CA LEU A 220 -0.25 2.73 17.48
C LEU A 220 0.18 4.19 17.23
N ILE A 221 0.20 4.64 15.98
CA ILE A 221 0.54 6.03 15.63
C ILE A 221 -0.51 7.02 16.15
N VAL A 222 -1.79 6.65 16.15
CA VAL A 222 -2.86 7.47 16.77
C VAL A 222 -2.63 7.61 18.27
N LEU A 223 -2.39 6.50 18.96
CA LEU A 223 -2.15 6.50 20.40
C LEU A 223 -0.93 7.34 20.76
N ILE A 224 0.14 7.26 19.95
CA ILE A 224 1.32 8.11 20.11
C ILE A 224 0.97 9.58 19.82
N SER A 225 0.20 9.87 18.77
CA SER A 225 -0.24 11.24 18.45
C SER A 225 -1.03 11.86 19.61
N HIS A 226 -1.85 11.10 20.31
CA HIS A 226 -2.63 11.59 21.45
C HIS A 226 -1.73 12.15 22.58
N LYS A 227 -0.54 11.56 22.77
CA LYS A 227 0.44 12.03 23.75
C LYS A 227 1.00 13.42 23.43
N PHE A 228 1.06 13.80 22.14
CA PHE A 228 1.75 15.00 21.69
C PHE A 228 0.80 16.16 21.33
N PHE A 229 -0.46 15.89 20.97
CA PHE A 229 -1.43 16.91 20.51
C PHE A 229 -2.72 16.87 21.37
N PRO A 230 -2.78 17.62 22.48
CA PRO A 230 -3.90 17.54 23.43
C PRO A 230 -5.16 18.32 23.02
N SER A 231 -5.11 19.15 21.97
CA SER A 231 -6.32 19.86 21.49
C SER A 231 -7.33 18.88 20.89
N PHE A 232 -8.60 18.98 21.31
CA PHE A 232 -9.67 18.12 20.81
C PHE A 232 -9.80 18.14 19.28
N LYS A 233 -9.62 19.31 18.64
CA LYS A 233 -9.78 19.47 17.20
C LYS A 233 -8.69 18.74 16.41
N ASP A 234 -7.44 18.83 16.86
CA ASP A 234 -6.32 18.10 16.29
C ASP A 234 -6.42 16.60 16.55
N MET A 235 -6.85 16.23 17.76
CA MET A 235 -7.09 14.84 18.13
C MET A 235 -8.18 14.20 17.25
N PHE A 236 -9.31 14.90 17.05
CA PHE A 236 -10.41 14.42 16.21
C PHE A 236 -9.96 14.25 14.76
N ARG A 237 -9.22 15.22 14.20
CA ARG A 237 -8.67 15.13 12.84
C ARG A 237 -7.70 13.94 12.70
N ASN A 238 -6.72 13.80 13.59
CA ASN A 238 -5.70 12.76 13.49
C ASN A 238 -6.31 11.36 13.71
N SER A 239 -7.24 11.22 14.65
CA SER A 239 -7.96 9.97 14.90
C SER A 239 -8.89 9.63 13.73
N GLY A 240 -9.60 10.62 13.19
CA GLY A 240 -10.43 10.43 12.01
C GLY A 240 -9.61 9.99 10.79
N TYR A 241 -8.45 10.60 10.54
CA TYR A 241 -7.59 10.13 9.45
C TYR A 241 -7.13 8.69 9.65
N ALA A 242 -6.86 8.27 10.87
CA ALA A 242 -6.51 6.87 11.12
C ALA A 242 -7.68 5.90 10.98
N ILE A 243 -8.91 6.34 11.27
CA ILE A 243 -10.11 5.56 10.90
C ILE A 243 -10.19 5.45 9.37
N ALA A 244 -9.92 6.52 8.63
CA ALA A 244 -9.90 6.47 7.18
C ALA A 244 -8.83 5.48 6.65
N THR A 245 -7.61 5.51 7.20
CA THR A 245 -6.54 4.59 6.81
C THR A 245 -6.85 3.13 7.19
N LEU A 246 -7.50 2.91 8.34
CA LEU A 246 -7.99 1.61 8.76
C LEU A 246 -9.04 1.07 7.78
N LEU A 247 -10.01 1.89 7.37
CA LEU A 247 -11.02 1.50 6.38
C LEU A 247 -10.37 1.16 5.03
N MET A 248 -9.39 1.94 4.57
CA MET A 248 -8.63 1.63 3.34
C MET A 248 -7.91 0.29 3.43
N ARG A 249 -7.50 -0.16 4.63
CA ARG A 249 -6.85 -1.46 4.81
C ARG A 249 -7.82 -2.62 4.91
N LEU A 250 -8.95 -2.41 5.58
CA LEU A 250 -10.03 -3.41 5.59
C LEU A 250 -10.53 -3.69 4.17
N CYS A 251 -10.57 -2.67 3.32
CA CYS A 251 -10.84 -2.81 1.89
C CYS A 251 -9.88 -3.83 1.21
N LEU A 252 -8.58 -3.82 1.51
CA LEU A 252 -7.60 -4.73 0.88
C LEU A 252 -7.80 -6.21 1.24
N THR A 253 -8.57 -6.49 2.29
CA THR A 253 -8.89 -7.85 2.75
C THR A 253 -10.34 -8.25 2.49
N ALA A 254 -11.17 -7.33 1.99
CA ALA A 254 -12.59 -7.57 1.78
C ALA A 254 -12.85 -8.36 0.49
N PRO A 255 -14.00 -9.07 0.40
CA PRO A 255 -14.41 -9.72 -0.83
C PRO A 255 -14.64 -8.71 -1.97
N ILE A 256 -14.55 -9.21 -3.21
CA ILE A 256 -14.77 -8.44 -4.44
C ILE A 256 -16.14 -7.75 -4.36
N TYR A 257 -16.20 -6.46 -4.69
CA TYR A 257 -17.30 -5.48 -4.52
C TYR A 257 -17.33 -4.78 -3.15
N PHE A 258 -17.20 -5.52 -2.04
CA PHE A 258 -17.16 -4.89 -0.71
C PHE A 258 -15.89 -4.07 -0.53
N ASP A 259 -14.77 -4.53 -1.08
CA ASP A 259 -13.54 -3.77 -1.12
C ASP A 259 -13.73 -2.41 -1.81
N VAL A 260 -14.33 -2.37 -3.01
CA VAL A 260 -14.59 -1.12 -3.74
C VAL A 260 -15.46 -0.17 -2.92
N MET A 261 -16.55 -0.67 -2.32
CA MET A 261 -17.44 0.15 -1.49
C MET A 261 -16.74 0.71 -0.25
N ILE A 262 -15.98 -0.12 0.48
CA ILE A 262 -15.26 0.29 1.68
C ILE A 262 -14.16 1.31 1.32
N GLY A 263 -13.42 1.09 0.23
CA GLY A 263 -12.39 2.01 -0.25
C GLY A 263 -12.95 3.38 -0.59
N LEU A 264 -14.08 3.43 -1.29
CA LEU A 264 -14.77 4.68 -1.61
C LEU A 264 -15.32 5.38 -0.35
N MET A 265 -15.91 4.62 0.58
CA MET A 265 -16.37 5.15 1.85
C MET A 265 -15.23 5.78 2.65
N ALA A 266 -14.06 5.13 2.68
CA ALA A 266 -12.86 5.64 3.34
C ALA A 266 -12.38 6.97 2.72
N ALA A 267 -12.39 7.04 1.38
CA ALA A 267 -12.01 8.25 0.65
C ALA A 267 -12.97 9.41 0.91
N VAL A 268 -14.28 9.16 0.84
CA VAL A 268 -15.31 10.15 1.15
C VAL A 268 -15.21 10.61 2.61
N PHE A 269 -15.02 9.69 3.54
CA PHE A 269 -14.84 10.02 4.96
C PHE A 269 -13.62 10.92 5.18
N ALA A 270 -12.46 10.59 4.59
CA ALA A 270 -11.27 11.43 4.65
C ALA A 270 -11.50 12.83 4.06
N MET A 271 -12.19 12.92 2.92
CA MET A 271 -12.55 14.21 2.30
C MET A 271 -13.47 15.04 3.19
N CYS A 272 -14.54 14.44 3.71
CA CYS A 272 -15.50 15.09 4.60
C CYS A 272 -14.81 15.60 5.87
N LEU A 273 -13.92 14.79 6.47
CA LEU A 273 -13.15 15.17 7.64
C LEU A 273 -12.27 16.40 7.37
N THR A 274 -11.52 16.40 6.27
CA THR A 274 -10.69 17.54 5.85
C THR A 274 -11.55 18.78 5.62
N TYR A 275 -12.67 18.63 4.91
CA TYR A 275 -13.58 19.74 4.61
C TYR A 275 -14.15 20.37 5.88
N VAL A 276 -14.67 19.55 6.80
CA VAL A 276 -15.25 20.03 8.07
C VAL A 276 -14.19 20.66 8.95
N TYR A 277 -13.00 20.06 9.07
CA TYR A 277 -11.91 20.59 9.87
C TYR A 277 -11.49 22.00 9.39
N ASN A 278 -11.25 22.16 8.09
CA ASN A 278 -10.84 23.44 7.51
C ASN A 278 -11.92 24.51 7.69
N ARG A 279 -13.20 24.12 7.58
CA ARG A 279 -14.31 25.05 7.74
C ARG A 279 -14.48 25.46 9.20
N ALA A 280 -14.33 24.53 10.14
CA ALA A 280 -14.32 24.80 11.57
C ALA A 280 -13.13 25.67 12.01
N GLU A 281 -12.08 25.82 11.19
CA GLU A 281 -10.94 26.74 11.45
C GLU A 281 -11.23 28.18 11.05
N ARG A 282 -12.24 28.42 10.20
CA ARG A 282 -12.66 29.78 9.83
C ARG A 282 -13.68 30.40 10.78
N PHE A 283 -14.25 29.63 11.70
CA PHE A 283 -15.32 30.08 12.60
C PHE A 283 -14.86 30.39 14.05
N PHE A 284 -13.60 30.09 14.37
CA PHE A 284 -12.94 30.37 15.64
C PHE A 284 -11.68 31.17 15.38
#